data_AF-A0A2D8JN41-F1
#
_entry.id   AF-A0A2D8JN41-F1
#
_cell.length_a   1.000
_cell.length_b   1.000
_cell.length_c   1.000
_cell.angle_alpha   90.00
_cell.angle_beta   90.00
_cell.angle_gamma   90.00
#
_symmetry.space_group_name_H-M   'P 1'
#
loop_
_entity.id
_entity.type
_entity.pdbx_description
1 polymer ?
#
loop_
_entity_poly.entity_id
_entity_poly.type
_entity_poly.pdbx_seq_one_letter_code
_entity_poly.pdbx_strand_id
1 'polypeptide(L)'
;MQNGPTTIFTDLSTITSGWSSNYSVTWDWDLGDGNSSTQQNPIHTYASPGPNNGWYWACLIVTYFDSTIMNSCTSYYCDSIFIGNLLPATWDCNPATGCYDPGTGLGQYSSLSSCQSACGITPSWDCPVNTLGGCYDPGTGLGQYSSLAACQAVCGSPTPSWDCISTGCYDPGTGLGQYSTLSSCQAICVNTVSNLCDSMTLISTGGSPQTILMAEVSNINIIIDYWITTAPDGTVLGEDSMWNSHQIFNNMNNGQPYDTIYVCITYGSGAVGYTTCCVTWIWNANLGVWAKMGSITSLGELVSLDKKLIKVVDILGKETIINHNKTLFFIYEDGTIEKRYIIDRD
;
A
#
# COMPACT_ATOMS: atom_id res chain seq x y z
N MET A 1 -22.54 -13.45 -8.67
CA MET A 1 -21.91 -13.73 -7.36
C MET A 1 -21.72 -15.23 -7.28
N GLN A 2 -20.48 -15.66 -7.11
CA GLN A 2 -20.08 -17.06 -7.20
C GLN A 2 -20.15 -17.70 -5.80
N ASN A 3 -20.69 -18.91 -5.72
CA ASN A 3 -20.78 -19.65 -4.46
C ASN A 3 -19.54 -20.53 -4.30
N GLY A 4 -18.48 -20.00 -3.69
CA GLY A 4 -17.29 -20.77 -3.29
C GLY A 4 -15.97 -20.33 -3.93
N PRO A 5 -14.83 -20.88 -3.45
CA PRO A 5 -13.48 -20.46 -3.84
C PRO A 5 -13.00 -20.95 -5.20
N THR A 6 -13.75 -21.85 -5.85
CA THR A 6 -13.37 -22.46 -7.12
C THR A 6 -14.03 -21.73 -8.29
N THR A 7 -13.21 -21.22 -9.21
CA THR A 7 -13.60 -20.51 -10.43
C THR A 7 -13.24 -21.27 -11.69
N ILE A 8 -14.21 -21.32 -12.61
CA ILE A 8 -14.06 -21.88 -13.94
C ILE A 8 -13.94 -20.70 -14.91
N PHE A 9 -12.80 -20.62 -15.57
CA PHE A 9 -12.51 -19.59 -16.56
C PHE A 9 -12.95 -20.09 -17.94
N THR A 10 -13.60 -19.21 -18.70
CA THR A 10 -14.04 -19.51 -20.06
C THR A 10 -13.43 -18.49 -21.01
N ASP A 11 -12.63 -18.97 -21.95
CA ASP A 11 -12.14 -18.18 -23.08
C ASP A 11 -13.29 -17.91 -24.07
N LEU A 12 -13.53 -16.63 -24.35
CA LEU A 12 -14.51 -16.17 -25.34
C LEU A 12 -13.83 -15.55 -26.58
N SER A 13 -12.51 -15.71 -26.71
CA SER A 13 -11.76 -15.19 -27.84
C SER A 13 -12.20 -15.86 -29.13
N THR A 14 -12.45 -15.06 -30.16
CA THR A 14 -12.80 -15.56 -31.50
C THR A 14 -11.68 -15.30 -32.48
N ILE A 15 -11.33 -16.32 -33.27
CA ILE A 15 -10.40 -16.18 -34.40
C ILE A 15 -11.23 -16.08 -35.66
N THR A 16 -10.98 -15.04 -36.47
CA THR A 16 -11.71 -14.86 -37.73
C THR A 16 -11.32 -15.98 -38.68
N SER A 17 -12.29 -16.83 -39.07
CA SER A 17 -12.09 -17.92 -40.01
C SER A 17 -11.82 -17.36 -41.41
N GLY A 18 -10.55 -17.07 -41.71
CA GLY A 18 -10.14 -16.54 -43.00
C GLY A 18 -8.68 -16.09 -43.10
N TRP A 19 -7.93 -16.08 -41.99
CA TRP A 19 -6.54 -15.60 -41.99
C TRP A 19 -5.54 -16.65 -42.50
N SER A 20 -5.63 -17.89 -42.01
CA SER A 20 -4.77 -19.01 -42.44
C SER A 20 -5.28 -20.34 -41.89
N SER A 21 -4.84 -21.46 -42.49
CA SER A 21 -5.06 -22.82 -41.98
C SER A 21 -3.86 -23.38 -41.21
N ASN A 22 -2.73 -22.66 -41.19
CA ASN A 22 -1.47 -23.08 -40.57
C ASN A 22 -1.08 -22.13 -39.43
N TYR A 23 -1.95 -22.05 -38.43
CA TYR A 23 -1.75 -21.23 -37.24
C TYR A 23 -1.78 -22.05 -35.96
N SER A 24 -1.22 -21.48 -34.89
CA SER A 24 -1.34 -21.96 -33.52
C SER A 24 -1.90 -20.87 -32.62
N VAL A 25 -2.57 -21.29 -31.54
CA VAL A 25 -3.15 -20.41 -30.53
C VAL A 25 -2.64 -20.86 -29.19
N THR A 26 -2.20 -19.92 -28.37
CA THR A 26 -1.74 -20.18 -27.00
C THR A 26 -2.47 -19.26 -26.03
N TRP A 27 -2.80 -19.79 -24.86
CA TRP A 27 -3.40 -19.06 -23.76
C TRP A 27 -2.39 -18.96 -22.64
N ASP A 28 -2.36 -17.81 -21.98
CA ASP A 28 -1.59 -17.57 -20.78
C ASP A 28 -2.47 -16.78 -19.80
N TRP A 29 -2.80 -17.41 -18.68
CA TRP A 29 -3.64 -16.87 -17.63
C TRP A 29 -2.78 -16.46 -16.46
N ASP A 30 -2.92 -15.22 -16.00
CA ASP A 30 -2.55 -14.80 -14.65
C ASP A 30 -3.82 -14.82 -13.80
N LEU A 31 -3.85 -15.62 -12.74
CA LEU A 31 -5.05 -15.80 -11.91
C LEU A 31 -5.15 -14.76 -10.79
N GLY A 32 -4.16 -13.87 -10.67
CA GLY A 32 -4.15 -12.77 -9.72
C GLY A 32 -3.77 -13.14 -8.29
N ASP A 33 -3.47 -14.42 -8.03
CA ASP A 33 -3.00 -14.96 -6.75
C ASP A 33 -1.55 -15.48 -6.81
N GLY A 34 -0.84 -15.15 -7.88
CA GLY A 34 0.52 -15.63 -8.16
C GLY A 34 0.59 -16.96 -8.90
N ASN A 35 -0.56 -17.62 -9.15
CA ASN A 35 -0.61 -18.80 -10.02
C ASN A 35 -0.95 -18.41 -11.47
N SER A 36 -0.50 -19.24 -12.41
CA SER A 36 -0.81 -19.08 -13.83
C SER A 36 -1.29 -20.38 -14.48
N SER A 37 -1.86 -20.29 -15.68
CA SER A 37 -2.28 -21.47 -16.45
C SER A 37 -2.16 -21.25 -17.96
N THR A 38 -1.81 -22.31 -18.70
CA THR A 38 -1.76 -22.30 -20.17
C THR A 38 -2.94 -23.03 -20.83
N GLN A 39 -3.89 -23.51 -20.03
CA GLN A 39 -5.11 -24.13 -20.55
C GLN A 39 -6.04 -23.06 -21.12
N GLN A 40 -6.80 -23.39 -22.17
CA GLN A 40 -7.78 -22.47 -22.73
C GLN A 40 -8.86 -22.08 -21.71
N ASN A 41 -9.38 -23.07 -20.95
CA ASN A 41 -10.44 -22.88 -19.95
C ASN A 41 -10.03 -23.49 -18.61
N PRO A 42 -9.17 -22.82 -17.81
CA PRO A 42 -8.69 -23.39 -16.56
C PRO A 42 -9.77 -23.42 -15.47
N ILE A 43 -9.61 -24.34 -14.53
CA ILE A 43 -10.34 -24.35 -13.26
C ILE A 43 -9.33 -24.04 -12.17
N HIS A 44 -9.60 -23.03 -11.36
CA HIS A 44 -8.72 -22.61 -10.28
C HIS A 44 -9.47 -22.55 -8.96
N THR A 45 -8.79 -22.89 -7.86
CA THR A 45 -9.36 -22.76 -6.50
C THR A 45 -8.48 -21.83 -5.69
N TYR A 46 -9.04 -20.70 -5.28
CA TYR A 46 -8.34 -19.71 -4.47
C TYR A 46 -8.26 -20.18 -3.02
N ALA A 47 -7.05 -20.15 -2.44
CA ALA A 47 -6.79 -20.69 -1.10
C ALA A 47 -7.25 -19.77 0.04
N SER A 48 -7.41 -18.47 -0.23
CA SER A 48 -7.83 -17.45 0.74
C SER A 48 -8.68 -16.38 0.05
N PRO A 49 -9.32 -15.47 0.79
CA PRO A 49 -9.84 -14.23 0.21
C PRO A 49 -8.67 -13.43 -0.39
N GLY A 50 -8.91 -12.76 -1.52
CA GLY A 50 -7.91 -11.94 -2.19
C GLY A 50 -7.45 -10.74 -1.35
N PRO A 51 -6.25 -10.21 -1.63
CA PRO A 51 -5.60 -9.15 -0.84
C PRO A 51 -6.44 -7.88 -0.71
N ASN A 52 -7.36 -7.65 -1.64
CA ASN A 52 -8.30 -6.54 -1.64
C ASN A 52 -9.67 -7.01 -1.15
N ASN A 53 -9.81 -7.37 0.13
CA ASN A 53 -11.12 -7.67 0.73
C ASN A 53 -11.88 -8.82 0.03
N GLY A 54 -11.18 -9.82 -0.52
CA GLY A 54 -11.78 -10.93 -1.29
C GLY A 54 -11.67 -10.80 -2.81
N TRP A 55 -11.14 -9.70 -3.34
CA TRP A 55 -10.98 -9.50 -4.79
C TRP A 55 -9.60 -9.96 -5.32
N TYR A 56 -9.64 -10.64 -6.47
CA TYR A 56 -8.51 -11.02 -7.32
C TYR A 56 -8.63 -10.36 -8.69
N TRP A 57 -7.50 -10.12 -9.36
CA TRP A 57 -7.45 -9.53 -10.70
C TRP A 57 -6.88 -10.56 -11.68
N ALA A 58 -7.74 -11.21 -12.45
CA ALA A 58 -7.31 -12.26 -13.37
C ALA A 58 -7.19 -11.70 -14.79
N CYS A 59 -6.15 -12.11 -15.50
CA CYS A 59 -5.82 -11.66 -16.84
C CYS A 59 -5.61 -12.85 -17.77
N LEU A 60 -6.08 -12.71 -19.01
CA LEU A 60 -5.88 -13.64 -20.10
C LEU A 60 -5.08 -12.96 -21.20
N ILE A 61 -4.00 -13.61 -21.63
CA ILE A 61 -3.27 -13.32 -22.85
C ILE A 61 -3.54 -14.44 -23.85
N VAL A 62 -4.08 -14.11 -25.02
CA VAL A 62 -4.23 -15.05 -26.13
C VAL A 62 -3.31 -14.64 -27.25
N THR A 63 -2.43 -15.54 -27.67
CA THR A 63 -1.51 -15.31 -28.80
C THR A 63 -1.85 -16.24 -29.94
N TYR A 64 -2.21 -15.65 -31.07
CA TYR A 64 -2.31 -16.28 -32.38
C TYR A 64 -0.97 -16.15 -33.10
N PHE A 65 -0.47 -17.23 -33.68
CA PHE A 65 0.74 -17.22 -34.51
C PHE A 65 0.48 -17.95 -35.82
N ASP A 66 0.77 -17.28 -36.93
CA ASP A 66 0.70 -17.84 -38.27
C ASP A 66 2.10 -18.14 -38.80
N SER A 67 2.37 -19.42 -38.97
CA SER A 67 3.67 -19.92 -39.42
C SER A 67 3.94 -19.66 -40.91
N THR A 68 2.92 -19.33 -41.70
CA THR A 68 3.05 -19.15 -43.15
C THR A 68 3.47 -17.74 -43.55
N ILE A 69 2.90 -16.74 -42.89
CA ILE A 69 3.23 -15.33 -43.10
C ILE A 69 4.14 -14.78 -42.00
N MET A 70 4.56 -15.65 -41.06
CA MET A 70 5.41 -15.30 -39.91
C MET A 70 4.85 -14.10 -39.13
N ASN A 71 3.55 -14.15 -38.84
CA ASN A 71 2.83 -13.06 -38.17
C ASN A 71 2.22 -13.55 -36.85
N SER A 72 2.16 -12.68 -35.85
CA SER A 72 1.51 -12.95 -34.57
C SER A 72 0.52 -11.85 -34.21
N CYS A 73 -0.56 -12.22 -33.56
CA CYS A 73 -1.50 -11.29 -32.96
C CYS A 73 -1.74 -11.71 -31.51
N THR A 74 -1.58 -10.76 -30.59
CA THR A 74 -1.80 -10.99 -29.16
C THR A 74 -2.94 -10.11 -28.67
N SER A 75 -3.85 -10.70 -27.90
CA SER A 75 -4.92 -10.00 -27.20
C SER A 75 -4.75 -10.18 -25.70
N TYR A 76 -5.10 -9.15 -24.94
CA TYR A 76 -4.99 -9.12 -23.48
C TYR A 76 -6.30 -8.59 -22.89
N TYR A 77 -6.84 -9.30 -21.91
CA TYR A 77 -8.06 -8.92 -21.21
C TYR A 77 -7.96 -9.28 -19.73
N CYS A 78 -8.42 -8.39 -18.85
CA CYS A 78 -8.51 -8.68 -17.43
C CYS A 78 -9.87 -8.36 -16.87
N ASP A 79 -10.26 -9.11 -15.84
CA ASP A 79 -11.45 -8.83 -15.05
C ASP A 79 -11.22 -9.17 -13.57
N SER A 80 -12.04 -8.55 -12.73
CA SER A 80 -12.01 -8.75 -11.28
C SER A 80 -12.86 -9.95 -10.87
N ILE A 81 -12.35 -10.74 -9.93
CA ILE A 81 -13.02 -11.91 -9.37
C ILE A 81 -13.17 -11.72 -7.88
N PHE A 82 -14.39 -11.83 -7.37
CA PHE A 82 -14.64 -11.81 -5.94
C PHE A 82 -14.76 -13.23 -5.38
N ILE A 83 -13.78 -13.62 -4.58
CA ILE A 83 -13.80 -14.83 -3.77
C ILE A 83 -14.27 -14.46 -2.37
N GLY A 84 -15.59 -14.38 -2.23
CA GLY A 84 -16.27 -14.19 -0.96
C GLY A 84 -16.76 -15.51 -0.41
N ASN A 85 -16.10 -16.01 0.64
CA ASN A 85 -16.74 -16.86 1.65
C ASN A 85 -15.94 -16.81 2.96
N LEU A 86 -15.98 -15.65 3.61
CA LEU A 86 -16.46 -15.65 4.98
C LEU A 86 -17.71 -14.77 4.95
N LEU A 87 -18.86 -15.38 5.19
CA LEU A 87 -20.03 -14.63 5.63
C LEU A 87 -19.54 -13.75 6.80
N PRO A 88 -19.79 -12.42 6.80
CA PRO A 88 -19.27 -11.56 7.86
C PRO A 88 -19.63 -12.16 9.22
N ALA A 89 -18.64 -12.28 10.11
CA ALA A 89 -18.86 -12.87 11.42
C ALA A 89 -19.99 -12.09 12.11
N THR A 90 -21.11 -12.77 12.28
CA THR A 90 -22.30 -12.23 12.93
C THR A 90 -22.53 -13.06 14.16
N TRP A 91 -23.22 -12.52 15.15
CA TRP A 91 -23.28 -13.10 16.49
C TRP A 91 -24.72 -13.20 16.92
N ASP A 92 -25.07 -14.34 17.50
CA ASP A 92 -26.35 -14.58 18.16
C ASP A 92 -26.15 -14.77 19.66
N CYS A 93 -27.20 -14.43 20.41
CA CYS A 93 -27.20 -14.52 21.85
C CYS A 93 -27.78 -15.86 22.32
N ASN A 94 -26.97 -16.70 22.97
CA ASN A 94 -27.48 -17.86 23.72
C ASN A 94 -27.42 -17.59 25.24
N PRO A 95 -28.56 -17.61 25.96
CA PRO A 95 -28.59 -17.43 27.41
C PRO A 95 -27.74 -18.42 28.23
N ALA A 96 -27.41 -19.59 27.68
CA ALA A 96 -26.66 -20.64 28.37
C ALA A 96 -25.15 -20.63 28.06
N THR A 97 -24.75 -20.16 26.88
CA THR A 97 -23.35 -20.28 26.40
C THR A 97 -22.73 -18.95 25.99
N GLY A 98 -23.48 -17.85 26.05
CA GLY A 98 -23.02 -16.52 25.64
C GLY A 98 -23.15 -16.27 24.14
N CYS A 99 -22.37 -15.32 23.63
CA CYS A 99 -22.36 -14.97 22.21
C CYS A 99 -21.68 -16.06 21.39
N TYR A 100 -22.33 -16.49 20.31
CA TYR A 100 -21.76 -17.46 19.38
C TYR A 100 -21.99 -17.02 17.94
N ASP A 101 -21.07 -17.38 17.05
CA ASP A 101 -21.22 -17.14 15.62
C ASP A 101 -22.00 -18.31 14.98
N PRO A 102 -23.18 -18.08 14.38
CA PRO A 102 -23.95 -19.12 13.70
C PRO A 102 -23.32 -19.55 12.36
N GLY A 103 -22.31 -18.85 11.86
CA GLY A 103 -21.64 -19.14 10.58
C GLY A 103 -22.48 -18.83 9.35
N THR A 104 -23.62 -18.15 9.53
CA THR A 104 -24.60 -17.85 8.47
C THR A 104 -24.49 -16.43 7.92
N GLY A 105 -23.70 -15.54 8.55
CA GLY A 105 -23.62 -14.12 8.18
C GLY A 105 -24.90 -13.32 8.43
N LEU A 106 -25.88 -13.91 9.12
CA LEU A 106 -27.19 -13.33 9.39
C LEU A 106 -27.49 -13.28 10.89
N GLY A 107 -26.48 -13.48 11.75
CA GLY A 107 -26.63 -13.33 13.19
C GLY A 107 -27.08 -11.92 13.57
N GLN A 108 -27.77 -11.82 14.70
CA GLN A 108 -28.46 -10.61 15.16
C GLN A 108 -27.52 -9.41 15.36
N TYR A 109 -26.23 -9.64 15.62
CA TYR A 109 -25.23 -8.61 15.84
C TYR A 109 -24.06 -8.74 14.87
N SER A 110 -23.58 -7.63 14.31
CA SER A 110 -22.44 -7.59 13.40
C SER A 110 -21.07 -7.56 14.10
N SER A 111 -21.03 -7.59 15.44
CA SER A 111 -19.79 -7.62 16.23
C SER A 111 -19.99 -8.31 17.58
N LEU A 112 -18.93 -8.96 18.07
CA LEU A 112 -18.91 -9.64 19.37
C LEU A 112 -19.24 -8.67 20.52
N SER A 113 -18.67 -7.47 20.49
CA SER A 113 -18.89 -6.44 21.53
C SER A 113 -20.35 -5.99 21.61
N SER A 114 -21.03 -5.86 20.46
CA SER A 114 -22.45 -5.52 20.40
C SER A 114 -23.32 -6.66 20.95
N CYS A 115 -22.95 -7.90 20.63
CA CYS A 115 -23.62 -9.08 21.19
C CYS A 115 -23.43 -9.16 22.71
N GLN A 116 -22.20 -9.04 23.23
CA GLN A 116 -21.91 -9.11 24.67
C GLN A 116 -22.68 -8.05 25.46
N SER A 117 -22.73 -6.82 24.94
CA SER A 117 -23.47 -5.70 25.54
C SER A 117 -24.97 -5.95 25.60
N ALA A 118 -25.54 -6.53 24.53
CA ALA A 118 -26.97 -6.83 24.46
C ALA A 118 -27.37 -8.07 25.26
N CYS A 119 -26.48 -9.06 25.37
CA CYS A 119 -26.68 -10.26 26.18
C CYS A 119 -26.44 -10.05 27.69
N GLY A 120 -25.94 -8.88 28.10
CA GLY A 120 -25.59 -8.61 29.50
C GLY A 120 -24.42 -9.45 30.01
N ILE A 121 -23.53 -9.89 29.12
CA ILE A 121 -22.38 -10.72 29.43
C ILE A 121 -21.20 -9.83 29.81
N THR A 122 -20.67 -9.99 31.02
CA THR A 122 -19.45 -9.31 31.44
C THR A 122 -18.23 -10.00 30.83
N PRO A 123 -17.28 -9.26 30.22
CA PRO A 123 -16.04 -9.84 29.70
C PRO A 123 -15.31 -10.68 30.74
N SER A 124 -14.83 -11.84 30.32
CA SER A 124 -14.10 -12.81 31.14
C SER A 124 -12.88 -13.28 30.38
N TRP A 125 -11.86 -13.83 31.04
CA TRP A 125 -10.59 -14.14 30.42
C TRP A 125 -10.18 -15.56 30.75
N ASP A 126 -9.73 -16.29 29.75
CA ASP A 126 -9.13 -17.62 29.87
C ASP A 126 -7.65 -17.57 29.54
N CYS A 127 -6.94 -18.58 30.02
CA CYS A 127 -5.55 -18.79 29.71
C CYS A 127 -5.27 -20.30 29.62
N PRO A 128 -4.92 -20.82 28.44
CA PRO A 128 -4.53 -22.21 28.30
C PRO A 128 -3.10 -22.33 28.81
N VAL A 129 -2.90 -23.13 29.85
CA VAL A 129 -1.57 -23.54 30.30
C VAL A 129 -0.84 -24.19 29.11
N ASN A 130 0.16 -23.49 28.57
CA ASN A 130 1.08 -23.87 27.48
C ASN A 130 0.85 -23.27 26.06
N THR A 131 0.03 -22.24 25.87
CA THR A 131 0.01 -21.48 24.59
C THR A 131 0.67 -20.12 24.73
N LEU A 132 1.65 -19.83 23.86
CA LEU A 132 2.23 -18.50 23.67
C LEU A 132 1.11 -17.56 23.20
N GLY A 133 0.66 -16.65 24.06
CA GLY A 133 -0.43 -15.71 23.73
C GLY A 133 -1.12 -15.01 24.91
N GLY A 134 -0.79 -15.37 26.16
CA GLY A 134 -1.34 -14.69 27.33
C GLY A 134 -2.86 -14.89 27.48
N CYS A 135 -3.56 -13.86 27.94
CA CYS A 135 -4.98 -13.90 28.27
C CYS A 135 -5.86 -13.57 27.07
N TYR A 136 -6.91 -14.38 26.83
CA TYR A 136 -7.90 -14.12 25.78
C TYR A 136 -9.32 -14.15 26.34
N ASP A 137 -10.23 -13.37 25.77
CA ASP A 137 -11.66 -13.38 26.13
C ASP A 137 -12.41 -14.42 25.28
N PRO A 138 -12.99 -15.48 25.86
CA PRO A 138 -13.75 -16.49 25.12
C PRO A 138 -15.11 -15.98 24.62
N GLY A 139 -15.54 -14.77 24.98
CA GLY A 139 -16.82 -14.19 24.53
C GLY A 139 -18.05 -14.74 25.24
N THR A 140 -17.87 -15.70 26.15
CA THR A 140 -18.94 -16.40 26.87
C THR A 140 -19.29 -15.76 28.21
N GLY A 141 -18.40 -14.94 28.77
CA GLY A 141 -18.48 -14.45 30.16
C GLY A 141 -18.21 -15.50 31.22
N LEU A 142 -17.75 -16.70 30.82
CA LEU A 142 -17.47 -17.84 31.70
C LEU A 142 -15.97 -18.17 31.80
N GLY A 143 -15.11 -17.26 31.34
CA GLY A 143 -13.66 -17.41 31.46
C GLY A 143 -13.19 -17.48 32.92
N GLN A 144 -12.06 -18.15 33.14
CA GLN A 144 -11.45 -18.43 34.44
C GLN A 144 -11.19 -17.17 35.28
N TYR A 145 -10.95 -16.03 34.65
CA TYR A 145 -10.66 -14.77 35.30
C TYR A 145 -11.68 -13.69 34.92
N SER A 146 -12.25 -13.03 35.91
CA SER A 146 -13.22 -11.94 35.69
C SER A 146 -12.59 -10.60 35.28
N SER A 147 -11.25 -10.54 35.14
CA SER A 147 -10.54 -9.33 34.71
C SER A 147 -9.24 -9.67 34.00
N LEU A 148 -8.87 -8.84 33.03
CA LEU A 148 -7.62 -8.96 32.28
C LEU A 148 -6.40 -8.91 33.21
N ALA A 149 -6.43 -8.04 34.22
CA ALA A 149 -5.34 -7.90 35.19
C ALA A 149 -5.14 -9.16 36.04
N ALA A 150 -6.23 -9.80 36.49
CA ALA A 150 -6.14 -11.06 37.24
C ALA A 150 -5.59 -12.20 36.38
N CYS A 151 -5.98 -12.24 35.11
CA CYS A 151 -5.45 -13.23 34.18
C CYS A 151 -3.96 -12.99 33.87
N GLN A 152 -3.55 -11.75 33.58
CA GLN A 152 -2.16 -11.39 33.25
C GLN A 152 -1.21 -11.63 34.43
N ALA A 153 -1.70 -11.51 35.67
CA ALA A 153 -0.92 -11.83 36.86
C ALA A 153 -0.52 -13.32 36.95
N VAL A 154 -1.29 -14.21 36.33
CA VAL A 154 -1.04 -15.66 36.33
C VAL A 154 -0.35 -16.10 35.04
N CYS A 155 -0.73 -15.52 33.90
CA CYS A 155 -0.31 -15.98 32.58
C CYS A 155 0.74 -15.11 31.89
N GLY A 156 1.12 -14.00 32.51
CA GLY A 156 2.03 -13.02 31.91
C GLY A 156 1.35 -12.17 30.83
N SER A 157 2.04 -11.10 30.42
CA SER A 157 1.61 -10.30 29.28
C SER A 157 2.00 -11.01 27.98
N PRO A 158 1.12 -11.05 26.96
CA PRO A 158 1.50 -11.51 25.64
C PRO A 158 2.72 -10.72 25.14
N THR A 159 3.72 -11.43 24.62
CA THR A 159 4.86 -10.78 23.95
C THR A 159 4.34 -10.01 22.74
N PRO A 160 4.77 -8.75 22.51
CA PRO A 160 4.33 -7.98 21.35
C PRO A 160 4.52 -8.76 20.05
N SER A 161 3.48 -8.83 19.24
CA SER A 161 3.43 -9.54 17.96
C SER A 161 2.71 -8.64 16.96
N TRP A 162 2.92 -8.79 15.67
CA TRP A 162 2.43 -7.83 14.68
C TRP A 162 1.73 -8.54 13.53
N ASP A 163 0.60 -8.00 13.12
CA ASP A 163 -0.13 -8.36 11.91
C ASP A 163 0.01 -7.25 10.87
N CYS A 164 -0.07 -7.65 9.60
CA CYS A 164 -0.04 -6.70 8.51
C CYS A 164 -1.46 -6.25 8.14
N ILE A 165 -1.68 -4.93 8.15
CA ILE A 165 -2.89 -4.30 7.62
C ILE A 165 -2.53 -3.23 6.59
N SER A 166 -3.51 -2.74 5.84
CA SER A 166 -3.30 -1.78 4.74
C SER A 166 -2.66 -0.45 5.16
N THR A 167 -2.64 -0.12 6.44
CA THR A 167 -2.01 1.08 7.01
C THR A 167 -0.66 0.80 7.68
N GLY A 168 -0.14 -0.42 7.58
CA GLY A 168 1.14 -0.85 8.16
C GLY A 168 1.00 -1.96 9.21
N CYS A 169 2.01 -2.07 10.07
CA CYS A 169 2.05 -3.09 11.11
C CYS A 169 1.20 -2.70 12.31
N TYR A 170 0.33 -3.61 12.73
CA TYR A 170 -0.56 -3.47 13.88
C TYR A 170 -0.29 -4.57 14.90
N ASP A 171 -0.18 -4.25 16.19
CA ASP A 171 -0.06 -5.25 17.25
C ASP A 171 -1.46 -5.62 17.76
N PRO A 172 -1.94 -6.87 17.55
CA PRO A 172 -3.25 -7.31 18.02
C PRO A 172 -3.33 -7.46 19.55
N GLY A 173 -2.23 -7.34 20.28
CA GLY A 173 -2.19 -7.47 21.74
C GLY A 173 -2.43 -8.89 22.24
N THR A 174 -2.48 -9.88 21.34
CA THR A 174 -2.71 -11.30 21.63
C THR A 174 -1.43 -12.12 21.68
N GLY A 175 -0.29 -11.55 21.29
CA GLY A 175 0.98 -12.28 21.17
C GLY A 175 1.00 -13.36 20.08
N LEU A 176 0.00 -13.38 19.21
CA LEU A 176 -0.19 -14.34 18.12
C LEU A 176 -0.13 -13.72 16.72
N GLY A 177 0.28 -12.45 16.62
CA GLY A 177 0.46 -11.77 15.35
C GLY A 177 1.46 -12.51 14.45
N GLN A 178 1.26 -12.42 13.14
CA GLN A 178 2.03 -13.11 12.10
C GLN A 178 3.55 -12.91 12.24
N TYR A 179 3.97 -11.79 12.82
CA TYR A 179 5.37 -11.42 13.01
C TYR A 179 5.69 -11.22 14.48
N SER A 180 6.76 -11.86 14.96
CA SER A 180 7.21 -11.71 16.34
C SER A 180 7.96 -10.40 16.62
N THR A 181 8.26 -9.60 15.59
CA THR A 181 8.92 -8.29 15.74
C THR A 181 8.33 -7.26 14.78
N LEU A 182 8.33 -5.99 15.18
CA LEU A 182 7.90 -4.88 14.31
C LEU A 182 8.74 -4.81 13.02
N SER A 183 10.04 -5.09 13.11
CA SER A 183 10.95 -5.07 11.96
C SER A 183 10.63 -6.14 10.91
N SER A 184 10.25 -7.35 11.35
CA SER A 184 9.87 -8.43 10.43
C SER A 184 8.52 -8.16 9.78
N CYS A 185 7.59 -7.57 10.53
CA CYS A 185 6.34 -7.08 9.95
C CYS A 185 6.58 -5.97 8.93
N GLN A 186 7.38 -4.94 9.26
CA GLN A 186 7.64 -3.81 8.36
C GLN A 186 8.34 -4.25 7.07
N ALA A 187 9.19 -5.26 7.13
CA ALA A 187 9.88 -5.81 5.97
C ALA A 187 8.94 -6.47 4.94
N ILE A 188 7.77 -6.98 5.38
CA ILE A 188 6.83 -7.67 4.51
C ILE A 188 5.57 -6.85 4.25
N CYS A 189 5.07 -6.13 5.26
CA CYS A 189 3.81 -5.41 5.23
C CYS A 189 3.84 -4.11 4.40
N VAL A 190 5.03 -3.57 4.11
CA VAL A 190 5.21 -2.35 3.31
C VAL A 190 5.33 -2.65 1.80
N ASN A 191 5.03 -3.87 1.35
CA ASN A 191 5.05 -4.22 -0.08
C ASN A 191 3.81 -3.77 -0.87
N THR A 192 3.44 -2.50 -0.73
CA THR A 192 2.72 -1.78 -1.79
C THR A 192 3.62 -0.64 -2.26
N VAL A 193 4.41 -0.97 -3.30
CA VAL A 193 5.32 -0.10 -4.09
C VAL A 193 6.38 0.65 -3.27
N SER A 194 7.42 -0.07 -2.86
CA SER A 194 8.73 0.57 -2.75
C SER A 194 9.23 0.85 -4.17
N ASN A 195 9.13 2.09 -4.61
CA ASN A 195 9.83 2.51 -5.82
C ASN A 195 11.34 2.54 -5.53
N LEU A 196 12.20 2.40 -6.55
CA LEU A 196 13.67 2.42 -6.35
C LEU A 196 14.15 3.70 -5.63
N CYS A 197 13.39 4.80 -5.71
CA CYS A 197 13.66 6.05 -5.02
C CYS A 197 13.64 5.95 -3.49
N ASP A 198 13.03 4.92 -2.89
CA ASP A 198 13.04 4.73 -1.44
C ASP A 198 14.42 4.44 -0.89
N SER A 199 15.22 3.70 -1.64
CA SER A 199 16.61 3.38 -1.33
C SER A 199 17.61 4.45 -1.75
N MET A 200 17.15 5.54 -2.37
CA MET A 200 18.01 6.61 -2.87
C MET A 200 18.64 7.38 -1.71
N THR A 201 19.96 7.48 -1.74
CA THR A 201 20.77 8.28 -0.81
C THR A 201 21.43 9.43 -1.56
N LEU A 202 21.83 10.47 -0.83
CA LEU A 202 22.53 11.63 -1.36
C LEU A 202 23.74 11.93 -0.47
N ILE A 203 24.94 11.84 -1.03
CA ILE A 203 26.21 12.07 -0.35
C ILE A 203 26.95 13.24 -0.98
N SER A 204 27.67 14.02 -0.17
CA SER A 204 28.56 15.06 -0.70
C SER A 204 29.94 14.49 -1.01
N THR A 205 30.44 14.72 -2.22
CA THR A 205 31.65 14.07 -2.73
C THR A 205 32.81 15.04 -3.01
N GLY A 206 32.63 16.34 -2.78
CA GLY A 206 33.74 17.31 -2.85
C GLY A 206 33.34 18.78 -2.72
N GLY A 207 34.27 19.62 -2.24
CA GLY A 207 34.06 21.06 -2.07
C GLY A 207 33.24 21.42 -0.83
N SER A 208 32.45 22.49 -0.91
CA SER A 208 31.43 22.80 0.10
C SER A 208 30.37 21.69 0.08
N PRO A 209 29.81 21.27 1.23
CA PRO A 209 28.93 20.10 1.32
C PRO A 209 27.59 20.21 0.56
N GLN A 210 27.33 21.38 -0.04
CA GLN A 210 26.18 21.66 -0.88
C GLN A 210 26.47 21.58 -2.39
N THR A 211 27.73 21.62 -2.84
CA THR A 211 28.06 21.97 -4.24
C THR A 211 28.28 20.78 -5.17
N ILE A 212 28.90 19.71 -4.69
CA ILE A 212 29.13 18.49 -5.46
C ILE A 212 28.53 17.33 -4.67
N LEU A 213 27.51 16.71 -5.27
CA LEU A 213 26.72 15.67 -4.64
C LEU A 213 26.72 14.44 -5.54
N MET A 214 26.52 13.29 -4.93
CA MET A 214 26.34 12.02 -5.61
C MET A 214 25.09 11.37 -5.04
N ALA A 215 24.12 11.11 -5.90
CA ALA A 215 22.96 10.31 -5.56
C ALA A 215 23.26 8.84 -5.88
N GLU A 216 22.89 7.92 -5.00
CA GLU A 216 23.11 6.48 -5.19
C GLU A 216 21.85 5.70 -4.84
N VAL A 217 21.60 4.61 -5.56
CA VAL A 217 20.52 3.66 -5.29
C VAL A 217 21.15 2.31 -4.96
N SER A 218 20.80 1.76 -3.79
CA SER A 218 21.34 0.49 -3.28
C SER A 218 20.54 -0.72 -3.76
N ASN A 219 21.19 -1.89 -3.85
CA ASN A 219 20.56 -3.20 -4.12
C ASN A 219 19.83 -3.36 -5.47
N ILE A 220 20.46 -2.97 -6.59
CA ILE A 220 19.79 -3.06 -7.89
C ILE A 220 20.02 -4.40 -8.63
N ASN A 221 18.92 -5.11 -8.92
CA ASN A 221 18.82 -6.09 -10.01
C ASN A 221 18.16 -5.49 -11.27
N ILE A 222 17.89 -4.18 -11.27
CA ILE A 222 17.17 -3.43 -12.30
C ILE A 222 18.06 -2.28 -12.79
N ILE A 223 18.11 -2.05 -14.09
CA ILE A 223 18.93 -0.99 -14.70
C ILE A 223 18.19 0.34 -14.58
N ILE A 224 18.89 1.38 -14.11
CA ILE A 224 18.40 2.75 -14.20
C ILE A 224 18.72 3.28 -15.61
N ASP A 225 17.70 3.70 -16.33
CA ASP A 225 17.81 4.16 -17.72
C ASP A 225 18.19 5.64 -17.81
N TYR A 226 17.70 6.46 -16.87
CA TYR A 226 17.92 7.90 -16.89
C TYR A 226 17.85 8.52 -15.50
N TRP A 227 18.80 9.41 -15.23
CA TRP A 227 18.85 10.28 -14.06
C TRP A 227 18.71 11.74 -14.48
N ILE A 228 17.97 12.51 -13.69
CA ILE A 228 17.93 13.97 -13.83
C ILE A 228 17.80 14.61 -12.46
N THR A 229 18.57 15.67 -12.23
CA THR A 229 18.46 16.53 -11.06
C THR A 229 18.10 17.95 -11.46
N THR A 230 17.06 18.50 -10.82
CA THR A 230 16.60 19.88 -11.09
C THR A 230 16.49 20.71 -9.82
N ALA A 231 16.63 22.03 -9.99
CA ALA A 231 16.28 23.02 -8.98
C ALA A 231 14.79 23.44 -9.10
N PRO A 232 14.20 24.11 -8.08
CA PRO A 232 12.83 24.59 -8.11
C PRO A 232 12.49 25.59 -9.23
N ASP A 233 13.49 26.26 -9.79
CA ASP A 233 13.34 27.16 -10.92
C ASP A 233 13.43 26.45 -12.29
N GLY A 234 13.59 25.12 -12.29
CA GLY A 234 13.72 24.29 -13.48
C GLY A 234 15.15 24.15 -14.01
N THR A 235 16.16 24.73 -13.36
CA THR A 235 17.56 24.58 -13.75
C THR A 235 18.00 23.11 -13.59
N VAL A 236 18.59 22.54 -14.64
CA VAL A 236 19.15 21.17 -14.60
C VAL A 236 20.54 21.22 -13.97
N LEU A 237 20.74 20.46 -12.89
CA LEU A 237 21.98 20.39 -12.10
C LEU A 237 22.79 19.12 -12.40
N GLY A 238 22.23 18.20 -13.18
CA GLY A 238 22.87 16.99 -13.65
C GLY A 238 21.89 16.13 -14.43
N GLU A 239 22.37 15.46 -15.47
CA GLU A 239 21.65 14.42 -16.20
C GLU A 239 22.64 13.35 -16.69
N ASP A 240 22.28 12.08 -16.56
CA ASP A 240 23.07 10.97 -17.12
C ASP A 240 22.22 9.69 -17.24
N SER A 241 22.82 8.65 -17.83
CA SER A 241 22.26 7.30 -17.92
C SER A 241 23.17 6.28 -17.20
N MET A 242 23.66 6.64 -16.01
CA MET A 242 24.55 5.77 -15.23
C MET A 242 23.79 4.66 -14.47
N TRP A 243 24.51 3.60 -14.09
CA TRP A 243 23.94 2.33 -13.63
C TRP A 243 23.22 2.42 -12.27
N ASN A 244 23.86 3.00 -11.26
CA ASN A 244 23.31 3.09 -9.90
C ASN A 244 23.70 4.36 -9.13
N SER A 245 24.48 5.24 -9.73
CA SER A 245 24.92 6.49 -9.14
C SER A 245 24.82 7.64 -10.13
N HIS A 246 24.63 8.85 -9.63
CA HIS A 246 24.41 10.06 -10.41
C HIS A 246 25.14 11.24 -9.78
N GLN A 247 25.93 11.96 -10.58
CA GLN A 247 26.71 13.09 -10.10
C GLN A 247 25.96 14.40 -10.35
N ILE A 248 25.87 15.23 -9.30
CA ILE A 248 25.09 16.47 -9.27
C ILE A 248 26.02 17.66 -9.00
N PHE A 249 25.92 18.68 -9.84
CA PHE A 249 26.63 19.94 -9.69
C PHE A 249 25.65 21.04 -9.27
N ASN A 250 25.47 21.18 -7.97
CA ASN A 250 24.55 22.15 -7.39
C ASN A 250 25.22 23.52 -7.30
N ASN A 251 25.32 24.21 -8.43
CA ASN A 251 25.88 25.55 -8.50
C ASN A 251 24.96 26.47 -9.33
N MET A 252 24.57 27.61 -8.76
CA MET A 252 23.91 28.64 -9.54
C MET A 252 24.90 29.34 -10.47
N ASN A 253 24.40 29.88 -11.58
CA ASN A 253 25.12 30.87 -12.41
C ASN A 253 25.55 32.13 -11.62
N ASN A 254 25.00 32.34 -10.41
CA ASN A 254 25.26 33.51 -9.54
C ASN A 254 26.07 33.18 -8.26
N GLY A 255 26.64 31.98 -8.13
CA GLY A 255 27.67 31.68 -7.11
C GLY A 255 27.19 31.21 -5.72
N GLN A 256 25.92 30.83 -5.56
CA GLN A 256 25.45 30.13 -4.35
C GLN A 256 24.73 28.82 -4.76
N PRO A 257 24.83 27.72 -3.98
CA PRO A 257 24.12 26.48 -4.25
C PRO A 257 22.62 26.58 -3.90
N TYR A 258 21.79 25.72 -4.48
CA TYR A 258 20.38 25.60 -4.10
C TYR A 258 20.24 24.83 -2.78
N ASP A 259 19.30 25.24 -1.94
CA ASP A 259 18.94 24.55 -0.68
C ASP A 259 17.86 23.48 -0.88
N THR A 260 17.31 23.35 -2.08
CA THR A 260 16.33 22.32 -2.43
C THR A 260 16.60 21.83 -3.84
N ILE A 261 16.65 20.51 -4.01
CA ILE A 261 16.86 19.87 -5.31
C ILE A 261 15.91 18.68 -5.45
N TYR A 262 15.53 18.36 -6.69
CA TYR A 262 14.73 17.20 -7.04
C TYR A 262 15.59 16.23 -7.83
N VAL A 263 15.75 15.01 -7.34
CA VAL A 263 16.50 13.95 -8.02
C VAL A 263 15.51 12.91 -8.50
N CYS A 264 15.46 12.69 -9.81
CA CYS A 264 14.55 11.73 -10.42
C CYS A 264 15.32 10.63 -11.15
N ILE A 265 14.78 9.41 -11.08
CA ILE A 265 15.26 8.26 -11.85
C ILE A 265 14.13 7.71 -12.71
N THR A 266 14.49 7.23 -13.89
CA THR A 266 13.63 6.43 -14.77
C THR A 266 14.25 5.06 -14.92
N TYR A 267 13.47 4.01 -14.71
CA TYR A 267 13.92 2.62 -14.82
C TYR A 267 12.84 1.75 -15.43
N GLY A 268 13.24 0.81 -16.29
CA GLY A 268 12.38 -0.17 -16.92
C GLY A 268 12.47 -1.54 -16.24
N SER A 269 11.33 -2.09 -15.84
CA SER A 269 11.22 -3.56 -15.72
C SER A 269 10.81 -4.07 -17.10
N GLY A 270 11.57 -5.00 -17.67
CA GLY A 270 11.49 -5.41 -19.09
C GLY A 270 10.14 -5.94 -19.61
N ALA A 271 9.07 -5.87 -18.81
CA ALA A 271 7.71 -6.25 -19.17
C ALA A 271 6.64 -5.14 -19.03
N VAL A 272 6.92 -3.99 -18.39
CA VAL A 272 5.85 -3.04 -17.94
C VAL A 272 6.08 -1.57 -18.35
N GLY A 273 7.09 -1.27 -19.17
CA GLY A 273 7.43 0.10 -19.56
C GLY A 273 8.28 0.84 -18.53
N TYR A 274 8.62 2.10 -18.83
CA TYR A 274 9.50 2.92 -17.99
C TYR A 274 8.71 3.55 -16.84
N THR A 275 9.24 3.42 -15.62
CA THR A 275 8.70 4.09 -14.42
C THR A 275 9.64 5.21 -13.99
N THR A 276 9.09 6.39 -13.73
CA THR A 276 9.86 7.52 -13.19
C THR A 276 9.45 7.82 -11.76
N CYS A 277 10.42 7.99 -10.86
CA CYS A 277 10.18 8.47 -9.50
C CYS A 277 11.16 9.59 -9.15
N CYS A 278 10.77 10.46 -8.20
CA CYS A 278 11.55 11.63 -7.79
C CYS A 278 11.63 11.74 -6.28
N VAL A 279 12.77 12.19 -5.77
CA VAL A 279 13.03 12.49 -4.36
C VAL A 279 13.37 13.97 -4.22
N THR A 280 12.68 14.65 -3.30
CA THR A 280 13.04 16.01 -2.92
C THR A 280 14.04 15.98 -1.77
N TRP A 281 15.15 16.68 -1.96
CA TRP A 281 16.19 16.86 -0.96
C TRP A 281 16.21 18.30 -0.49
N ILE A 282 16.27 18.50 0.82
CA ILE A 282 16.34 19.82 1.44
C ILE A 282 17.64 19.92 2.24
N TRP A 283 18.38 21.00 2.04
CA TRP A 283 19.59 21.29 2.77
C TRP A 283 19.29 21.87 4.15
N ASN A 284 19.89 21.31 5.19
CA ASN A 284 19.87 21.86 6.53
C ASN A 284 21.20 22.58 6.82
N ALA A 285 21.17 23.92 6.77
CA ALA A 285 22.35 24.76 7.01
C ALA A 285 22.93 24.66 8.43
N ASN A 286 22.12 24.29 9.43
CA ASN A 286 22.59 24.16 10.81
C ASN A 286 23.38 22.86 11.02
N LEU A 287 22.97 21.79 10.33
CA LEU A 287 23.56 20.46 10.47
C LEU A 287 24.57 20.14 9.36
N GLY A 288 24.59 20.91 8.27
CA GLY A 288 25.48 20.66 7.15
C GLY A 288 25.14 19.38 6.38
N VAL A 289 23.87 18.98 6.36
CA VAL A 289 23.41 17.71 5.76
C VAL A 289 22.17 17.92 4.87
N TRP A 290 21.99 17.01 3.93
CA TRP A 290 20.78 16.90 3.12
C TRP A 290 19.79 15.94 3.76
N ALA A 291 18.52 16.34 3.80
CA ALA A 291 17.42 15.51 4.27
C ALA A 291 16.48 15.16 3.11
N LYS A 292 16.07 13.89 3.07
CA LYS A 292 15.07 13.38 2.12
C LYS A 292 13.67 13.70 2.63
N MET A 293 12.86 14.41 1.84
CA MET A 293 11.43 14.56 2.12
C MET A 293 10.70 13.23 1.89
N GLY A 294 9.89 12.82 2.88
CA GLY A 294 9.08 11.60 2.81
C GLY A 294 9.65 10.37 3.53
N SER A 295 10.84 10.45 4.13
CA SER A 295 11.38 9.39 5.01
C SER A 295 11.30 9.82 6.48
N ILE A 296 10.12 9.71 7.09
CA ILE A 296 9.96 9.82 8.55
C ILE A 296 10.55 8.56 9.20
N THR A 297 11.76 8.66 9.71
CA THR A 297 12.49 7.55 10.36
C THR A 297 12.56 7.67 11.89
N SER A 298 11.83 8.60 12.53
CA SER A 298 11.68 8.58 13.99
C SER A 298 10.44 9.35 14.50
N LEU A 299 9.95 8.92 15.66
CA LEU A 299 8.79 9.43 16.43
C LEU A 299 8.89 10.91 16.91
N GLY A 300 9.69 11.75 16.25
CA GLY A 300 9.90 13.16 16.59
C GLY A 300 9.10 14.18 15.78
N GLU A 301 8.50 13.81 14.64
CA GLU A 301 7.76 14.73 13.76
C GLU A 301 6.25 14.48 13.78
N LEU A 302 5.71 14.37 14.99
CA LEU A 302 4.28 14.35 15.30
C LEU A 302 3.65 15.75 15.09
N VAL A 303 3.79 16.38 13.91
CA VAL A 303 2.93 17.52 13.53
C VAL A 303 2.78 17.59 12.00
N SER A 304 1.52 17.57 11.54
CA SER A 304 1.02 17.82 10.18
C SER A 304 0.74 16.58 9.30
N LEU A 305 -0.10 15.69 9.84
CA LEU A 305 -0.96 14.78 9.08
C LEU A 305 -1.94 15.55 8.18
N ASP A 306 -2.43 14.88 7.13
CA ASP A 306 -3.53 15.27 6.23
C ASP A 306 -4.52 16.24 6.86
N LYS A 307 -4.44 17.50 6.42
CA LYS A 307 -5.33 18.54 6.92
C LYS A 307 -6.73 18.32 6.36
N LYS A 308 -7.65 17.85 7.20
CA LYS A 308 -9.06 17.75 6.86
C LYS A 308 -9.65 19.16 6.76
N LEU A 309 -10.05 19.55 5.55
CA LEU A 309 -10.65 20.86 5.28
C LEU A 309 -12.03 20.96 5.98
N ILE A 310 -12.21 21.95 6.85
CA ILE A 310 -13.50 22.24 7.48
C ILE A 310 -14.34 23.15 6.58
N LYS A 311 -13.76 24.28 6.15
CA LYS A 311 -14.51 25.30 5.38
C LYS A 311 -13.60 26.20 4.56
N VAL A 312 -14.19 26.78 3.52
CA VAL A 312 -13.54 27.79 2.68
C VAL A 312 -14.30 29.11 2.87
N VAL A 313 -13.57 30.18 3.15
CA VAL A 313 -14.14 31.52 3.35
C VAL A 313 -13.51 32.55 2.41
N ASP A 314 -14.27 33.57 2.04
CA ASP A 314 -13.78 34.70 1.27
C ASP A 314 -12.98 35.69 2.14
N ILE A 315 -12.48 36.77 1.53
CA ILE A 315 -11.75 37.84 2.23
C ILE A 315 -12.59 38.58 3.29
N LEU A 316 -13.91 38.42 3.27
CA LEU A 316 -14.84 39.00 4.25
C LEU A 316 -15.21 37.98 5.35
N GLY A 317 -14.63 36.78 5.32
CA GLY A 317 -14.89 35.71 6.29
C GLY A 317 -16.20 34.96 6.06
N LYS A 318 -16.86 35.15 4.90
CA LYS A 318 -18.10 34.45 4.57
C LYS A 318 -17.79 33.11 3.91
N GLU A 319 -18.49 32.06 4.35
CA GLU A 319 -18.37 30.73 3.75
C GLU A 319 -18.78 30.74 2.27
N THR A 320 -17.95 30.13 1.44
CA THR A 320 -18.11 30.10 -0.02
C THR A 320 -17.61 28.78 -0.57
N ILE A 321 -18.15 28.39 -1.73
CA ILE A 321 -17.56 27.33 -2.55
C ILE A 321 -16.27 27.82 -3.23
N ILE A 322 -15.45 26.87 -3.69
CA ILE A 322 -14.18 27.14 -4.38
C ILE A 322 -14.48 27.86 -5.69
N ASN A 323 -14.11 29.15 -5.76
CA ASN A 323 -14.27 30.00 -6.94
C ASN A 323 -12.89 30.41 -7.48
N HIS A 324 -12.73 30.31 -8.79
CA HIS A 324 -11.52 30.75 -9.47
C HIS A 324 -11.46 32.29 -9.58
N ASN A 325 -10.26 32.84 -9.72
CA ASN A 325 -9.91 34.27 -9.79
C ASN A 325 -10.27 35.09 -8.55
N LYS A 326 -10.31 34.48 -7.36
CA LYS A 326 -10.51 35.15 -6.06
C LYS A 326 -9.57 34.59 -4.99
N THR A 327 -9.23 35.43 -4.01
CA THR A 327 -8.48 35.01 -2.82
C THR A 327 -9.42 34.31 -1.84
N LEU A 328 -9.05 33.09 -1.42
CA LEU A 328 -9.82 32.25 -0.52
C LEU A 328 -8.96 31.79 0.65
N PHE A 329 -9.60 31.58 1.80
CA PHE A 329 -8.97 31.03 3.01
C PHE A 329 -9.55 29.66 3.31
N PHE A 330 -8.68 28.66 3.39
CA PHE A 330 -9.00 27.27 3.68
C PHE A 330 -8.69 27.03 5.15
N ILE A 331 -9.73 26.69 5.92
CA ILE A 331 -9.63 26.48 7.36
C ILE A 331 -9.73 24.98 7.61
N TYR A 332 -8.74 24.43 8.31
CA TYR A 332 -8.60 23.01 8.55
C TYR A 332 -8.98 22.63 9.99
N GLU A 333 -9.21 21.35 10.23
CA GLU A 333 -9.60 20.82 11.54
C GLU A 333 -8.50 20.97 12.61
N ASP A 334 -7.24 21.03 12.18
CA ASP A 334 -6.10 21.34 13.04
C ASP A 334 -5.98 22.84 13.42
N GLY A 335 -6.91 23.67 12.95
CA GLY A 335 -6.95 25.11 13.20
C GLY A 335 -6.01 25.92 12.30
N THR A 336 -5.27 25.29 11.39
CA THR A 336 -4.43 26.00 10.43
C THR A 336 -5.28 26.67 9.34
N ILE A 337 -4.79 27.77 8.81
CA ILE A 337 -5.45 28.55 7.75
C ILE A 337 -4.48 28.70 6.59
N GLU A 338 -4.89 28.25 5.40
CA GLU A 338 -4.14 28.46 4.17
C GLU A 338 -4.83 29.49 3.28
N LYS A 339 -4.06 30.47 2.80
CA LYS A 339 -4.52 31.45 1.81
C LYS A 339 -4.17 30.94 0.42
N ARG A 340 -5.17 30.74 -0.45
CA ARG A 340 -4.98 30.33 -1.84
C ARG A 340 -5.60 31.33 -2.82
N TYR A 341 -5.00 31.46 -4.00
CA TYR A 341 -5.55 32.18 -5.14
C TYR A 341 -5.52 31.23 -6.32
N ILE A 342 -6.70 30.78 -6.76
CA ILE A 342 -6.81 29.77 -7.81
C ILE A 342 -7.15 30.49 -9.11
N ILE A 343 -6.31 30.37 -10.12
CA ILE A 343 -6.49 31.02 -11.43
C ILE A 343 -7.04 29.98 -12.39
N ASP A 344 -8.15 30.28 -13.05
CA ASP A 344 -8.58 29.52 -14.24
C ASP A 344 -8.15 30.29 -15.49
N ARG A 345 -7.72 29.55 -16.52
CA ARG A 345 -7.43 30.13 -17.83
C ARG A 345 -8.63 29.83 -18.71
N ASP A 346 -9.37 30.87 -19.10
CA ASP A 346 -10.45 30.77 -20.09
C ASP A 346 -9.98 30.09 -21.39
#